data_AF-A0A8F5GVD4-F1
#
_entry.id   AF-A0A8F5GVD4-F1
#
_cell.length_a   1.000
_cell.length_b   1.000
_cell.length_c   1.000
_cell.angle_alpha   90.00
_cell.angle_beta   90.00
_cell.angle_gamma   90.00
#
_symmetry.space_group_name_H-M   'P 1'
#
loop_
_entity.id
_entity.type
_entity.pdbx_description
1 polymer ?
#
loop_
_entity_poly.entity_id
_entity_poly.type
_entity_poly.pdbx_seq_one_letter_code
_entity_poly.pdbx_strand_id
1 'polypeptide(L)'
;MRYTVKYYYPRQRHIYAIIFGKPKEITLRSFMKNLKLTEEGVIVDVSRLDGKGKLEWGLSDEGLKIKIEEVTRAPLVIRVILDYRLGSST
;
A
#
# COMPACT_ATOMS: atom_id res chain seq x y z
N MET A 1 11.42 7.58 -3.16
CA MET A 1 10.56 6.49 -2.63
C MET A 1 11.02 5.18 -3.26
N ARG A 2 11.19 4.11 -2.48
CA ARG A 2 11.53 2.77 -2.98
C ARG A 2 10.39 1.81 -2.68
N TYR A 3 10.15 0.85 -3.56
CA TYR A 3 9.12 -0.17 -3.37
C TYR A 3 9.73 -1.56 -3.32
N THR A 4 9.18 -2.41 -2.48
CA THR A 4 9.47 -3.83 -2.46
C THR A 4 8.16 -4.60 -2.36
N VAL A 5 7.95 -5.54 -3.28
CA VAL A 5 6.79 -6.43 -3.26
C VAL A 5 7.23 -7.77 -2.72
N LYS A 6 6.52 -8.29 -1.71
CA LYS A 6 6.68 -9.65 -1.21
C LYS A 6 5.39 -10.42 -1.46
N TYR A 7 5.55 -11.61 -2.01
CA TYR A 7 4.45 -12.55 -2.27
C TYR A 7 4.31 -13.47 -1.05
N TYR A 8 3.12 -13.48 -0.46
CA TYR A 8 2.76 -14.38 0.62
C TYR A 8 1.70 -15.35 0.07
N TYR A 9 2.12 -16.60 -0.14
CA TYR A 9 1.28 -17.66 -0.69
C TYR A 9 0.05 -17.91 0.20
N PRO A 10 -1.13 -18.24 -0.35
CA PRO A 10 -1.46 -18.36 -1.79
C PRO A 10 -2.03 -17.10 -2.44
N ARG A 11 -2.45 -16.07 -1.68
CA ARG A 11 -3.31 -14.98 -2.20
C ARG A 11 -2.89 -13.58 -1.78
N GLN A 12 -1.89 -13.45 -0.91
CA GLN A 12 -1.59 -12.18 -0.28
C GLN A 12 -0.32 -11.55 -0.89
N ARG A 13 -0.36 -10.25 -1.18
CA ARG A 13 0.84 -9.49 -1.55
C ARG A 13 1.05 -8.36 -0.57
N HIS A 14 2.26 -8.26 -0.05
CA HIS A 14 2.65 -7.16 0.82
C HIS A 14 3.55 -6.23 0.01
N ILE A 15 3.20 -4.96 -0.02
CA ILE A 15 3.94 -3.92 -0.72
C ILE A 15 4.49 -2.99 0.33
N TYR A 16 5.80 -2.86 0.35
CA TYR A 16 6.50 -1.98 1.27
C TYR A 16 6.95 -0.75 0.50
N ALA A 17 6.42 0.42 0.87
CA ALA A 17 6.84 1.71 0.36
C ALA A 17 7.75 2.39 1.39
N ILE A 18 9.01 2.62 1.01
CA ILE A 18 10.02 3.29 1.83
C ILE A 18 10.12 4.75 1.40
N ILE A 19 9.84 5.65 2.35
CA ILE A 19 9.72 7.08 2.14
C ILE A 19 10.86 7.77 2.88
N PHE A 20 11.75 8.37 2.11
CA PHE A 20 12.84 9.19 2.60
C PHE A 20 12.34 10.63 2.68
N GLY A 21 11.76 11.01 3.82
CA GLY A 21 11.18 12.34 4.04
C GLY A 21 10.11 12.33 5.12
N LYS A 22 9.51 13.50 5.36
CA LYS A 22 8.42 13.69 6.33
C LYS A 22 7.15 14.26 5.67
N PRO A 23 6.62 13.61 4.61
CA PRO A 23 5.40 14.10 3.97
C PRO A 23 4.19 13.93 4.89
N LYS A 24 3.24 14.86 4.78
CA LYS A 24 1.90 14.73 5.42
C LYS A 24 0.95 13.85 4.60
N GLU A 25 1.25 13.67 3.32
CA GLU A 25 0.44 12.93 2.37
C GLU A 25 1.33 12.39 1.24
N ILE A 26 1.03 11.19 0.76
CA ILE A 26 1.68 10.63 -0.42
C ILE A 26 0.65 10.01 -1.35
N THR A 27 1.00 9.94 -2.64
CA THR A 27 0.25 9.18 -3.64
C THR A 27 1.17 8.16 -4.28
N LEU A 28 0.83 6.88 -4.14
CA LEU A 28 1.53 5.78 -4.80
C LEU A 28 1.02 5.66 -6.24
N ARG A 29 1.59 6.47 -7.15
CA ARG A 29 1.01 6.63 -8.51
C ARG A 29 1.01 5.38 -9.37
N SER A 30 2.10 4.61 -9.31
CA SER A 30 2.23 3.36 -10.07
C SER A 30 1.54 2.17 -9.40
N PHE A 31 0.87 2.39 -8.25
CA PHE A 31 0.23 1.32 -7.48
C PHE A 31 -0.85 0.62 -8.31
N MET A 32 -1.79 1.38 -8.88
CA MET A 32 -2.87 0.81 -9.69
C MET A 32 -2.37 0.09 -10.95
N LYS A 33 -1.47 0.73 -11.70
CA LYS A 33 -0.95 0.20 -12.98
C LYS A 33 -0.15 -1.10 -12.82
N ASN A 34 0.63 -1.23 -11.75
CA ASN A 34 1.51 -2.39 -11.55
C ASN A 34 0.83 -3.57 -10.84
N LEU A 35 -0.29 -3.34 -10.15
CA LEU A 35 -0.87 -4.34 -9.25
C LEU A 35 -2.12 -5.04 -9.80
N LYS A 36 -2.58 -4.66 -11.00
CA LYS A 36 -3.85 -5.16 -11.59
C LYS A 36 -5.00 -5.14 -10.57
N LEU A 37 -5.06 -4.10 -9.76
CA LEU A 37 -6.05 -3.98 -8.67
C LEU A 37 -7.49 -3.84 -9.18
N THR A 38 -7.66 -3.56 -10.46
CA THR A 38 -8.94 -3.21 -11.05
C THR A 38 -9.94 -4.38 -11.12
N GLU A 39 -9.50 -5.63 -10.98
CA GLU A 39 -10.41 -6.79 -11.17
C GLU A 39 -10.33 -7.87 -10.08
N GLU A 40 -9.21 -8.06 -9.38
CA GLU A 40 -9.03 -9.24 -8.50
C GLU A 40 -8.49 -8.96 -7.09
N GLY A 41 -7.81 -7.82 -6.87
CA GLY A 41 -7.10 -7.53 -5.62
C GLY A 41 -7.83 -6.51 -4.74
N VAL A 42 -8.06 -6.86 -3.47
CA VAL A 42 -8.62 -5.96 -2.46
C VAL A 42 -7.51 -5.49 -1.51
N ILE A 43 -7.44 -4.19 -1.23
CA ILE A 43 -6.57 -3.65 -0.18
C ILE A 43 -7.20 -4.00 1.18
N VAL A 44 -6.50 -4.82 1.96
CA VAL A 44 -6.94 -5.27 3.30
C VAL A 44 -6.42 -4.36 4.40
N ASP A 45 -5.19 -3.86 4.26
CA ASP A 45 -4.54 -3.06 5.27
C ASP A 45 -3.53 -2.10 4.65
N VAL A 46 -3.48 -0.88 5.18
CA VAL A 46 -2.40 0.08 4.92
C VAL A 46 -1.93 0.56 6.28
N SER A 47 -0.69 0.25 6.62
CA SER A 47 -0.15 0.47 7.97
C SER A 47 1.30 0.91 7.95
N ARG A 48 1.72 1.61 9.00
CA ARG A 48 3.12 1.94 9.21
C ARG A 48 3.81 0.80 9.95
N LEU A 49 5.02 0.47 9.53
CA LEU A 49 5.82 -0.56 10.22
C LEU A 49 6.54 -0.05 11.47
N ASP A 50 6.51 1.26 11.75
CA ASP A 50 7.12 1.84 12.95
C ASP A 50 6.22 1.76 14.20
N GLY A 51 5.16 0.95 14.16
CA GLY A 51 4.27 0.71 15.30
C GLY A 51 3.15 1.75 15.48
N LYS A 52 3.08 2.80 14.65
CA LYS A 52 2.03 3.84 14.72
C LYS A 52 0.67 3.42 14.11
N GLY A 53 0.52 2.17 13.70
CA GLY A 53 -0.80 1.60 13.35
C GLY A 53 -1.26 1.84 11.90
N LYS A 54 -2.57 1.67 11.70
CA LYS A 54 -3.24 1.80 10.39
C LYS A 54 -3.24 3.26 9.92
N LEU A 55 -3.20 3.44 8.60
CA LEU A 55 -3.24 4.76 7.96
C LEU A 55 -4.60 4.98 7.30
N GLU A 56 -5.01 6.24 7.22
CA GLU A 56 -6.13 6.62 6.35
C GLU A 56 -5.66 6.62 4.89
N TRP A 57 -6.43 5.99 4.02
CA TRP A 57 -6.11 5.86 2.61
C TRP A 57 -7.36 5.88 1.73
N GLY A 58 -7.16 6.23 0.46
CA GLY A 58 -8.21 6.22 -0.56
C GLY A 58 -7.64 5.96 -1.94
N LEU A 59 -8.44 5.35 -2.81
CA LEU A 59 -8.11 5.20 -4.22
C LEU A 59 -8.52 6.47 -4.99
N SER A 60 -7.66 6.92 -5.88
CA SER A 60 -7.97 7.97 -6.87
C SER A 60 -7.44 7.57 -8.24
N ASP A 61 -7.80 8.34 -9.26
CA ASP A 61 -7.30 8.15 -10.63
C ASP A 61 -5.76 8.25 -10.71
N GLU A 62 -5.15 8.98 -9.78
CA GLU A 62 -3.68 9.06 -9.69
C GLU A 62 -3.04 7.85 -9.04
N GLY A 63 -3.75 7.06 -8.23
CA GLY A 63 -3.22 5.89 -7.52
C GLY A 63 -3.75 5.72 -6.10
N LEU A 64 -2.96 5.07 -5.23
CA LEU A 64 -3.31 4.92 -3.81
C LEU A 64 -2.82 6.15 -3.02
N LYS A 65 -3.77 6.94 -2.54
CA LYS A 65 -3.52 8.12 -1.71
C LYS A 65 -3.50 7.73 -0.24
N ILE A 66 -2.48 8.17 0.50
CA ILE A 66 -2.27 7.80 1.90
C ILE A 66 -1.97 9.06 2.70
N LYS A 67 -2.77 9.31 3.74
CA LYS A 67 -2.55 10.40 4.68
C LYS A 67 -1.61 9.95 5.78
N ILE A 68 -0.69 10.84 6.17
CA ILE A 68 0.33 10.59 7.17
C ILE A 68 0.29 11.76 8.16
N GLU A 69 -0.43 11.59 9.25
CA GLU A 69 -0.67 12.68 10.21
C GLU A 69 0.63 13.26 10.79
N GLU A 70 1.58 12.40 11.16
CA GLU A 70 2.82 12.84 11.79
C GLU A 70 4.01 11.89 11.54
N VAL A 71 5.07 12.38 10.88
CA VAL A 71 6.32 11.64 10.67
C VAL A 71 7.40 12.13 11.64
N THR A 72 7.61 11.39 12.72
CA THR A 72 8.65 11.70 13.71
C THR A 72 10.04 11.29 13.25
N ARG A 73 10.15 10.14 12.56
CA ARG A 73 11.41 9.57 12.06
C ARG A 73 11.31 9.15 10.59
N ALA A 74 12.43 9.30 9.87
CA ALA A 74 12.60 8.84 8.50
C ALA A 74 13.81 7.88 8.42
N PRO A 75 13.84 6.89 7.51
CA PRO A 75 12.80 6.61 6.52
C PRO A 75 11.55 5.97 7.14
N LEU A 76 10.38 6.39 6.66
CA LEU A 76 9.10 5.76 7.00
C LEU A 76 8.86 4.57 6.07
N VAL A 77 8.39 3.46 6.63
CA VAL A 77 7.97 2.30 5.85
C VAL A 77 6.47 2.09 6.00
N ILE A 78 5.76 2.15 4.88
CA ILE A 78 4.35 1.83 4.80
C ILE A 78 4.20 0.45 4.18
N ARG A 79 3.41 -0.40 4.81
CA ARG A 79 3.00 -1.69 4.28
C ARG A 79 1.58 -1.57 3.76
N VAL A 80 1.37 -2.02 2.54
CA VAL A 80 0.05 -2.24 1.94
C VAL A 80 -0.13 -3.74 1.76
N ILE A 81 -1.22 -4.28 2.30
CA ILE A 81 -1.59 -5.67 2.15
C ILE A 81 -2.71 -5.77 1.13
N LEU A 82 -2.47 -6.58 0.10
CA LEU A 82 -3.45 -6.96 -0.89
C LEU A 82 -3.84 -8.41 -0.69
N ASP A 83 -5.13 -8.69 -0.87
CA ASP A 83 -5.66 -10.06 -0.96
C ASP A 83 -6.34 -10.23 -2.31
N TYR A 84 -5.91 -11.24 -3.07
CA TYR A 84 -6.47 -11.56 -4.37
C TYR A 84 -7.56 -12.61 -4.21
N ARG A 85 -8.79 -12.28 -4.59
CA ARG A 85 -9.86 -13.27 -4.69
C ARG A 85 -9.57 -14.14 -5.90
N LEU A 86 -9.48 -15.46 -5.71
CA LEU A 86 -9.55 -16.37 -6.85
C LEU A 86 -10.86 -16.06 -7.56
N GLY A 87 -10.80 -15.76 -8.85
CA GLY A 87 -12.00 -15.66 -9.67
C GLY A 87 -12.87 -16.88 -9.38
N SER A 88 -14.08 -16.64 -8.90
CA SER A 88 -15.13 -17.63 -9.00
C SER A 88 -15.34 -17.81 -10.49
N SER A 89 -14.68 -18.80 -11.07
CA SER A 89 -15.04 -19.31 -12.38
C SER A 89 -16.42 -19.93 -12.23
N THR A 90 -17.45 -19.12 -12.46
CA THR A 90 -18.84 -19.55 -12.68
C THR A 90 -19.32 -18.89 -13.94
#